data_AF-W8B540-F1
#
_entry.id   AF-W8B540-F1
#
_cell.length_a   1.000
_cell.length_b   1.000
_cell.length_c   1.000
_cell.angle_alpha   90.00
_cell.angle_beta   90.00
_cell.angle_gamma   90.00
#
_symmetry.space_group_name_H-M   'P 1'
#
loop_
_entity.id
_entity.type
_entity.pdbx_description
1 polymer ?
#
loop_
_entity_poly.entity_id
_entity_poly.type
_entity_poly.pdbx_seq_one_letter_code
_entity_poly.pdbx_strand_id
1 'polypeptide(L)'
;MFASIPNYKEFYDETDVNKQGLECLRLLNEIICDFDKLLLKPKFSGIEKIKTIASTYMCASGLRPGKEDGAMDEKRTEEHNVTILVEFAIALMSILDSINRESFQRFRLRIGLNHGPVIAGVIGAQKPQYDIWSNTVNVASRMDSCGVMGRLQTTEHTAKILMAAGYECECRGMTYVKGKGNLVTYFVKTQFDGKL
;
A
#
# COMPACT_ATOMS: atom_id res chain seq x y z
N MET A 1 -2.41 3.30 2.70
CA MET A 1 -1.30 2.37 2.46
C MET A 1 -0.56 2.80 1.20
N PHE A 2 0.77 2.69 1.21
CA PHE A 2 1.62 2.80 0.02
C PHE A 2 2.33 1.48 -0.18
N ALA A 3 2.25 0.90 -1.38
CA ALA A 3 2.93 -0.34 -1.74
C ALA A 3 3.80 -0.10 -2.97
N SER A 4 5.10 0.09 -2.74
CA SER A 4 6.10 0.34 -3.78
C SER A 4 6.72 -0.96 -4.27
N ILE A 5 7.13 -1.00 -5.55
CA ILE A 5 8.06 -2.01 -6.09
C ILE A 5 9.41 -1.32 -6.34
N PRO A 6 10.35 -1.28 -5.38
CA PRO A 6 11.55 -0.45 -5.50
C PRO A 6 12.51 -0.94 -6.59
N ASN A 7 12.67 -2.26 -6.72
CA ASN A 7 13.55 -2.87 -7.72
C ASN A 7 12.97 -2.87 -9.14
N TYR A 8 11.75 -2.36 -9.33
CA TYR A 8 11.22 -2.13 -10.68
C TYR A 8 12.03 -1.06 -11.43
N LYS A 9 12.60 -0.07 -10.71
CA LYS A 9 13.44 0.96 -11.32
C LYS A 9 14.72 0.39 -11.94
N GLU A 10 15.27 -0.67 -11.35
CA GLU A 10 16.46 -1.36 -11.87
C GLU A 10 16.13 -2.27 -13.07
N PHE A 11 14.89 -2.75 -13.14
CA PHE A 11 14.38 -3.51 -14.28
C PHE A 11 14.03 -2.64 -15.49
N TYR A 12 13.67 -1.38 -15.26
CA TYR A 12 13.33 -0.46 -16.34
C TYR A 12 14.58 -0.04 -17.11
N ASP A 13 14.59 -0.32 -18.40
CA ASP A 13 15.64 0.07 -19.33
C ASP A 13 15.00 0.58 -20.63
N GLU A 14 15.69 1.43 -21.39
CA GLU A 14 15.22 1.99 -22.65
C GLU A 14 16.16 1.58 -23.78
N THR A 15 15.87 0.45 -24.42
CA THR A 15 16.67 -0.12 -25.50
C THR A 15 15.82 -0.37 -26.74
N ASP A 16 16.44 -0.46 -27.92
CA ASP A 16 15.70 -0.81 -29.14
C ASP A 16 15.05 -2.21 -29.04
N VAL A 17 15.68 -3.12 -28.29
CA VAL A 17 15.18 -4.49 -28.05
C VAL A 17 13.88 -4.50 -27.25
N ASN A 18 13.74 -3.62 -26.25
CA ASN A 18 12.52 -3.51 -25.45
C ASN A 18 11.54 -2.44 -25.97
N LYS A 19 11.72 -1.99 -27.21
CA LYS A 19 10.93 -0.94 -27.88
C LYS A 19 10.87 0.34 -27.04
N GLN A 20 12.03 0.83 -26.61
CA GLN A 20 12.15 2.07 -25.83
C GLN A 20 11.37 2.01 -24.50
N GLY A 21 11.47 0.88 -23.79
CA GLY A 21 10.87 0.67 -22.47
C GLY A 21 9.40 0.25 -22.47
N LEU A 22 8.77 0.09 -23.65
CA LEU A 22 7.37 -0.27 -23.77
C LEU A 22 7.05 -1.63 -23.14
N GLU A 23 7.91 -2.63 -23.33
CA GLU A 23 7.68 -3.97 -22.77
C GLU A 23 7.78 -3.96 -21.24
N CYS A 24 8.65 -3.12 -20.66
CA CYS A 24 8.68 -2.92 -19.21
C CYS A 24 7.33 -2.35 -18.73
N LEU A 25 6.84 -1.29 -19.37
CA LEU A 25 5.56 -0.65 -19.00
C LEU A 25 4.37 -1.60 -19.13
N ARG A 26 4.38 -2.53 -20.10
CA ARG A 26 3.35 -3.56 -20.22
C ARG A 26 3.33 -4.49 -19.00
N LEU A 27 4.49 -4.93 -18.53
CA LEU A 27 4.59 -5.75 -17.33
C LEU A 27 4.14 -4.98 -16.07
N LEU A 28 4.47 -3.69 -15.97
CA LEU A 28 3.94 -2.86 -14.88
C LEU A 28 2.42 -2.75 -14.96
N ASN A 29 1.86 -2.53 -16.15
CA ASN A 29 0.43 -2.46 -16.34
C ASN A 29 -0.25 -3.78 -15.93
N GLU A 30 0.33 -4.93 -16.30
CA GLU A 30 -0.16 -6.24 -15.88
C GLU A 30 -0.20 -6.39 -14.35
N ILE A 31 0.89 -6.03 -13.65
CA ILE A 31 0.95 -6.02 -12.19
C ILE A 31 -0.16 -5.15 -11.58
N ILE A 32 -0.33 -3.93 -12.09
CA ILE A 32 -1.34 -2.99 -11.57
C ILE A 32 -2.75 -3.50 -11.87
N CYS A 33 -3.01 -4.05 -13.06
CA CYS A 33 -4.30 -4.63 -13.40
C CYS A 33 -4.66 -5.81 -12.48
N ASP A 34 -3.70 -6.66 -12.13
CA ASP A 34 -3.94 -7.78 -11.22
C ASP A 34 -4.17 -7.32 -9.78
N PHE A 35 -3.49 -6.26 -9.35
CA PHE A 35 -3.81 -5.60 -8.07
C PHE A 35 -5.22 -5.01 -8.08
N ASP A 36 -5.65 -4.37 -9.17
CA ASP A 36 -7.00 -3.80 -9.30
C ASP A 36 -8.08 -4.90 -9.25
N LYS A 37 -7.83 -6.08 -9.81
CA LYS A 37 -8.75 -7.23 -9.72
C LYS A 37 -9.02 -7.66 -8.28
N LEU A 38 -8.12 -7.41 -7.32
CA LEU A 38 -8.39 -7.70 -5.91
C LEU A 38 -9.52 -6.83 -5.35
N LEU A 39 -9.65 -5.58 -5.78
CA LEU A 39 -10.70 -4.67 -5.31
C LEU A 39 -12.11 -5.16 -5.70
N LEU A 40 -12.21 -6.00 -6.73
CA LEU A 40 -13.48 -6.62 -7.14
C LEU A 40 -13.97 -7.71 -6.18
N LYS A 41 -13.10 -8.21 -5.27
CA LYS A 41 -13.51 -9.23 -4.30
C LYS A 41 -14.39 -8.59 -3.23
N PRO A 42 -15.55 -9.19 -2.86
CA PRO A 42 -16.46 -8.63 -1.84
C PRO A 42 -15.76 -8.30 -0.51
N LYS A 43 -14.77 -9.10 -0.13
CA LYS A 43 -13.93 -8.90 1.07
C LYS A 43 -13.22 -7.54 1.08
N PHE A 44 -12.78 -7.05 -0.09
CA PHE A 44 -12.02 -5.80 -0.23
C PHE A 44 -12.87 -4.62 -0.70
N SER A 45 -14.21 -4.74 -0.67
CA SER A 45 -15.15 -3.68 -1.05
C SER A 45 -15.05 -2.40 -0.21
N GLY A 46 -14.35 -2.44 0.93
CA GLY A 46 -14.05 -1.26 1.75
C GLY A 46 -12.70 -0.60 1.46
N ILE A 47 -11.98 -1.05 0.43
CA ILE A 47 -10.69 -0.49 0.03
C ILE A 47 -10.87 0.31 -1.24
N GLU A 48 -10.45 1.56 -1.19
CA GLU A 48 -10.45 2.48 -2.30
C GLU A 48 -9.04 2.68 -2.82
N LYS A 49 -8.82 2.44 -4.12
CA LYS A 49 -7.60 2.85 -4.81
C LYS A 49 -7.64 4.36 -5.00
N ILE A 50 -6.59 5.05 -4.57
CA ILE A 50 -6.47 6.49 -4.75
C ILE A 50 -5.83 6.78 -6.11
N LYS A 51 -4.62 6.24 -6.32
CA LYS A 51 -3.86 6.40 -7.56
C LYS A 51 -2.68 5.44 -7.62
N THR A 52 -2.06 5.35 -8.78
CA THR A 52 -0.75 4.76 -8.97
C THR A 52 0.28 5.87 -9.18
N ILE A 53 1.43 5.81 -8.50
CA ILE A 53 2.52 6.79 -8.61
C ILE A 53 3.77 6.02 -9.02
N ALA A 54 4.14 6.08 -10.29
CA ALA A 54 5.19 5.21 -10.87
C ALA A 54 4.90 3.72 -10.55
N SER A 55 5.81 3.02 -9.86
CA SER A 55 5.63 1.64 -9.40
C SER A 55 5.01 1.52 -7.99
N THR A 56 4.37 2.58 -7.50
CA THR A 56 3.74 2.63 -6.17
C THR A 56 2.23 2.61 -6.26
N TYR A 57 1.61 1.65 -5.59
CA TYR A 57 0.16 1.52 -5.48
C TYR A 57 -0.32 2.20 -4.19
N MET A 58 -1.19 3.20 -4.32
CA MET A 58 -1.75 3.94 -3.19
C MET A 58 -3.24 3.62 -3.02
N CYS A 59 -3.61 3.13 -1.84
CA CYS A 59 -5.00 2.86 -1.48
C CYS A 59 -5.29 3.22 -0.01
N ALA A 60 -6.57 3.33 0.33
CA ALA A 60 -7.04 3.61 1.68
C ALA A 60 -8.30 2.79 2.00
N SER A 61 -8.56 2.59 3.28
CA SER A 61 -9.82 2.02 3.77
C SER A 61 -10.43 2.97 4.80
N GLY A 62 -11.72 2.81 5.06
CA GLY A 62 -12.50 3.74 5.90
C GLY A 62 -12.96 5.01 5.18
N LEU A 63 -12.71 5.13 3.86
CA LEU A 63 -13.29 6.18 3.04
C LEU A 63 -14.76 5.85 2.74
N ARG A 64 -15.63 6.86 2.76
CA ARG A 64 -17.06 6.73 2.47
C ARG A 64 -17.46 7.68 1.33
N PRO A 65 -16.92 7.52 0.11
CA PRO A 65 -17.28 8.38 -1.01
C PRO A 65 -18.78 8.25 -1.32
N GLY A 66 -19.50 9.36 -1.36
CA GLY A 66 -20.92 9.42 -1.75
C GLY A 66 -21.92 8.89 -0.71
N LYS A 67 -21.51 8.62 0.54
CA LYS A 67 -22.43 8.30 1.63
C LYS A 67 -22.50 9.48 2.60
N GLU A 68 -23.72 9.88 2.97
CA GLU A 68 -23.96 10.95 3.95
C GLU A 68 -23.52 10.53 5.37
N ASP A 69 -23.09 11.52 6.15
CA ASP A 69 -22.76 11.41 7.57
C ASP A 69 -24.02 11.06 8.39
N GLY A 70 -24.41 9.78 8.37
CA GLY A 70 -25.61 9.30 9.06
C GLY A 70 -25.88 7.81 8.92
N ALA A 71 -25.34 7.16 7.89
CA ALA A 71 -25.34 5.70 7.81
C ALA A 71 -24.24 5.15 8.75
N MET A 72 -24.57 4.97 10.03
CA MET A 72 -23.76 4.12 10.91
C MET A 72 -23.79 2.70 10.35
N ASP A 73 -22.86 2.37 9.46
CA ASP A 73 -22.38 1.00 9.35
C ASP A 73 -21.65 0.71 10.67
N GLU A 74 -22.41 0.27 11.68
CA GLU A 74 -21.93 -0.10 13.03
C GLU A 74 -20.81 -1.16 12.99
N LYS A 75 -20.54 -1.74 11.81
CA LYS A 75 -19.59 -2.84 11.59
C LYS A 75 -18.17 -2.46 11.18
N ARG A 76 -17.86 -1.20 10.83
CA ARG A 76 -16.50 -0.85 10.32
C ARG A 76 -15.72 0.00 11.32
N THR A 77 -15.21 -0.66 12.34
CA THR A 77 -14.30 -0.07 13.33
C THR A 77 -12.95 0.33 12.72
N GLU A 78 -12.19 1.19 13.41
CA GLU A 78 -10.82 1.51 13.04
C GLU A 78 -9.96 0.24 12.89
N GLU A 79 -10.13 -0.71 13.82
CA GLU A 79 -9.51 -2.03 13.77
C GLU A 79 -9.83 -2.78 12.47
N HIS A 80 -11.10 -2.83 12.06
CA HIS A 80 -11.49 -3.47 10.80
C HIS A 80 -10.80 -2.82 9.58
N ASN A 81 -10.76 -1.48 9.51
CA ASN A 81 -10.14 -0.77 8.39
C ASN A 81 -8.61 -0.98 8.33
N VAL A 82 -7.96 -1.11 9.49
CA VAL A 82 -6.52 -1.37 9.56
C VAL A 82 -6.21 -2.83 9.20
N THR A 83 -6.98 -3.78 9.72
CA THR A 83 -6.79 -5.21 9.46
C THR A 83 -7.05 -5.57 8.00
N ILE A 84 -8.11 -5.04 7.37
CA ILE A 84 -8.41 -5.31 5.96
C ILE A 84 -7.31 -4.78 5.02
N LEU A 85 -6.66 -3.66 5.38
CA LEU A 85 -5.51 -3.15 4.62
C LEU A 85 -4.28 -4.06 4.73
N VAL A 86 -4.05 -4.69 5.89
CA VAL A 86 -2.97 -5.68 6.03
C VAL A 86 -3.26 -6.95 5.22
N GLU A 87 -4.50 -7.45 5.25
CA GLU A 87 -4.89 -8.60 4.43
C GLU A 87 -4.76 -8.30 2.93
N PHE A 88 -5.14 -7.09 2.51
CA PHE A 88 -4.94 -6.63 1.14
C PHE A 88 -3.46 -6.53 0.78
N ALA A 89 -2.61 -6.01 1.67
CA ALA A 89 -1.17 -5.97 1.49
C ALA A 89 -0.57 -7.36 1.24
N ILE A 90 -0.98 -8.36 2.03
CA ILE A 90 -0.54 -9.75 1.88
C ILE A 90 -1.04 -10.34 0.55
N ALA A 91 -2.26 -9.99 0.12
CA ALA A 91 -2.79 -10.40 -1.18
C ALA A 91 -1.99 -9.79 -2.35
N LEU A 92 -1.61 -8.50 -2.27
CA LEU A 92 -0.74 -7.87 -3.27
C LEU A 92 0.63 -8.57 -3.35
N MET A 93 1.23 -8.92 -2.21
CA MET A 93 2.48 -9.68 -2.17
C MET A 93 2.34 -11.04 -2.84
N SER A 94 1.19 -11.70 -2.66
CA SER A 94 0.90 -13.02 -3.25
C SER A 94 0.73 -12.95 -4.76
N ILE A 95 0.07 -11.90 -5.27
CA ILE A 95 -0.07 -11.66 -6.71
C ILE A 95 1.29 -11.39 -7.34
N LEU A 96 2.09 -10.49 -6.73
CA LEU A 96 3.41 -10.18 -7.27
C LEU A 96 4.32 -11.41 -7.31
N ASP A 97 4.22 -12.29 -6.31
CA ASP A 97 4.92 -13.58 -6.27
C ASP A 97 4.48 -14.53 -7.41
N SER A 98 3.20 -14.50 -7.82
CA SER A 98 2.74 -15.25 -9.01
C SER A 98 3.30 -14.68 -10.29
N ILE A 99 3.22 -13.35 -10.46
CA ILE A 99 3.75 -12.67 -11.65
C ILE A 99 5.25 -12.90 -11.77
N ASN A 100 6.00 -12.88 -10.65
CA ASN A 100 7.42 -13.19 -10.64
C ASN A 100 7.72 -14.60 -11.19
N ARG A 101 6.90 -15.61 -10.87
CA ARG A 101 7.04 -16.97 -11.40
C ARG A 101 6.78 -17.03 -12.91
N GLU A 102 5.79 -16.29 -13.39
CA GLU A 102 5.35 -16.30 -14.79
C GLU A 102 6.27 -15.47 -15.70
N SER A 103 6.85 -14.40 -15.16
CA SER A 103 7.71 -13.45 -15.89
C SER A 103 9.21 -13.65 -15.65
N PHE A 104 9.61 -14.66 -14.85
CA PHE A 104 10.99 -14.92 -14.43
C PHE A 104 11.66 -13.70 -13.75
N GLN A 105 10.87 -12.90 -13.03
CA GLN A 105 11.34 -11.73 -12.30
C GLN A 105 11.41 -11.99 -10.79
N ARG A 106 11.98 -11.03 -10.05
CA ARG A 106 12.11 -11.08 -8.58
C ARG A 106 11.69 -9.76 -7.94
N PHE A 107 10.58 -9.20 -8.38
CA PHE A 107 10.03 -7.97 -7.81
C PHE A 107 9.62 -8.17 -6.35
N ARG A 108 9.87 -7.18 -5.50
CA ARG A 108 9.48 -7.21 -4.10
C ARG A 108 8.72 -5.96 -3.72
N LEU A 109 7.57 -6.14 -3.07
CA LEU A 109 6.85 -5.02 -2.48
C LEU A 109 7.54 -4.52 -1.23
N ARG A 110 7.57 -3.20 -1.06
CA ARG A 110 7.83 -2.52 0.19
C ARG A 110 6.56 -1.75 0.56
N ILE A 111 6.01 -2.02 1.74
CA ILE A 111 4.68 -1.52 2.10
C ILE A 111 4.75 -0.65 3.35
N GLY A 112 4.14 0.53 3.27
CA GLY A 112 3.95 1.46 4.37
C GLY A 112 2.48 1.62 4.74
N LEU A 113 2.17 1.42 6.03
CA LEU A 113 0.82 1.54 6.58
C LEU A 113 0.79 2.52 7.75
N ASN A 114 -0.25 3.33 7.80
CA ASN A 114 -0.58 4.18 8.94
C ASN A 114 -2.09 4.45 8.92
N HIS A 115 -2.66 4.76 10.09
CA HIS A 115 -4.07 5.17 10.21
C HIS A 115 -4.21 6.47 11.01
N GLY A 116 -5.35 7.14 10.84
CA GLY A 116 -5.66 8.43 11.42
C GLY A 116 -6.54 9.28 10.49
N PRO A 117 -6.86 10.52 10.88
CA PRO A 117 -7.75 11.38 10.12
C PRO A 117 -7.16 11.78 8.76
N VAL A 118 -8.03 11.94 7.77
CA VAL A 118 -7.71 12.33 6.40
C VAL A 118 -8.75 13.32 5.88
N ILE A 119 -8.34 14.19 4.96
CA ILE A 119 -9.24 15.03 4.16
C ILE A 119 -9.30 14.41 2.78
N ALA A 120 -10.51 14.16 2.28
CA ALA A 120 -10.74 13.69 0.93
C ALA A 120 -11.43 14.77 0.10
N GLY A 121 -11.13 14.82 -1.20
CA GLY A 121 -11.74 15.81 -2.07
C GLY A 121 -11.41 15.57 -3.54
N VAL A 122 -12.12 16.29 -4.40
CA VAL A 122 -11.88 16.29 -5.85
C VAL A 122 -11.24 17.62 -6.24
N ILE A 123 -10.09 17.57 -6.91
CA ILE A 123 -9.39 18.76 -7.40
C ILE A 123 -9.28 18.68 -8.93
N GLY A 124 -9.45 19.83 -9.59
CA GLY A 124 -9.26 19.98 -11.03
C GLY A 124 -10.57 20.27 -11.76
N ALA A 125 -10.54 21.23 -12.68
CA ALA A 125 -11.72 21.62 -13.47
C ALA A 125 -11.86 20.81 -14.76
N GLN A 126 -10.77 20.58 -15.50
CA GLN A 126 -10.80 19.82 -16.76
C GLN A 126 -10.61 18.31 -16.56
N LYS A 127 -9.81 17.91 -15.57
CA LYS A 127 -9.55 16.52 -15.21
C LYS A 127 -9.73 16.38 -13.70
N PRO A 128 -10.97 16.25 -13.20
CA PRO A 128 -11.24 16.09 -11.78
C PRO A 128 -10.55 14.83 -11.24
N GLN A 129 -9.77 14.98 -10.18
CA GLN A 129 -9.05 13.89 -9.52
C GLN A 129 -9.49 13.81 -8.06
N TYR A 130 -10.04 12.67 -7.68
CA TYR A 130 -10.26 12.34 -6.27
C TYR A 130 -8.92 12.00 -5.61
N ASP A 131 -8.66 12.58 -4.45
CA ASP A 131 -7.43 12.35 -3.72
C ASP A 131 -7.62 12.60 -2.20
N ILE A 132 -6.61 12.20 -1.42
CA ILE A 132 -6.61 12.35 0.04
C ILE A 132 -5.34 13.05 0.53
N TRP A 133 -5.51 13.96 1.50
CA TRP A 133 -4.43 14.72 2.11
C TRP A 133 -4.53 14.67 3.63
N SER A 134 -3.40 14.42 4.28
CA SER A 134 -3.19 14.74 5.68
C SER A 134 -1.78 14.39 6.11
N ASN A 135 -1.44 14.76 7.35
CA ASN A 135 -0.27 14.22 8.01
C ASN A 135 -0.29 12.67 8.10
N THR A 136 -1.46 12.05 8.22
CA THR A 136 -1.60 10.58 8.25
C THR A 136 -1.09 9.94 6.95
N VAL A 137 -1.48 10.51 5.81
CA VAL A 137 -1.04 10.08 4.47
C VAL A 137 0.47 10.26 4.31
N ASN A 138 1.00 11.40 4.75
CA ASN A 138 2.44 11.68 4.72
C ASN A 138 3.23 10.65 5.55
N VAL A 139 2.79 10.34 6.76
CA VAL A 139 3.44 9.32 7.60
C VAL A 139 3.36 7.93 6.98
N ALA A 140 2.23 7.55 6.35
CA ALA A 140 2.12 6.29 5.62
C ALA A 140 3.14 6.19 4.46
N SER A 141 3.28 7.27 3.68
CA SER A 141 4.30 7.37 2.62
C SER A 141 5.73 7.30 3.18
N ARG A 142 5.96 7.83 4.38
CA ARG A 142 7.25 7.67 5.08
C ARG A 142 7.48 6.23 5.50
N MET A 143 6.48 5.52 6.03
CA MET A 143 6.62 4.10 6.37
C MET A 143 7.01 3.23 5.17
N ASP A 144 6.52 3.57 3.97
CA ASP A 144 6.99 2.92 2.73
C ASP A 144 8.43 3.36 2.42
N SER A 145 8.69 4.66 2.23
CA SER A 145 10.01 5.12 1.77
C SER A 145 11.18 4.77 2.70
N CYS A 146 10.98 4.69 4.02
CA CYS A 146 11.99 4.20 4.97
C CYS A 146 11.89 2.69 5.28
N GLY A 147 10.93 1.99 4.66
CA GLY A 147 10.69 0.56 4.81
C GLY A 147 11.79 -0.33 4.22
N VAL A 148 11.64 -1.63 4.42
CA VAL A 148 12.52 -2.67 3.87
C VAL A 148 11.75 -3.47 2.81
N MET A 149 12.41 -3.80 1.69
CA MET A 149 11.80 -4.62 0.64
C MET A 149 11.35 -5.98 1.19
N GLY A 150 10.17 -6.41 0.77
CA GLY A 150 9.51 -7.62 1.26
C GLY A 150 8.86 -7.50 2.63
N ARG A 151 8.87 -6.32 3.27
CA ARG A 151 8.29 -6.10 4.60
C ARG A 151 7.14 -5.09 4.55
N LEU A 152 6.22 -5.23 5.50
CA LEU A 152 5.14 -4.27 5.77
C LEU A 152 5.49 -3.50 7.03
N GLN A 153 5.77 -2.20 6.89
CA GLN A 153 6.10 -1.31 7.98
C GLN A 153 4.91 -0.46 8.41
N THR A 154 4.79 -0.25 9.72
CA THR A 154 3.79 0.63 10.30
C THR A 154 4.30 1.40 11.52
N THR A 155 3.50 2.36 11.98
CA THR A 155 3.75 3.17 13.18
C THR A 155 3.38 2.39 14.44
N GLU A 156 3.95 2.79 15.59
CA GLU A 156 3.62 2.18 16.89
C GLU A 156 2.12 2.12 17.19
N HIS A 157 1.37 3.21 16.97
CA HIS A 157 -0.07 3.24 17.29
C HIS A 157 -0.89 2.32 16.39
N THR A 158 -0.51 2.19 15.10
CA THR A 158 -1.14 1.22 14.19
C THR A 158 -0.78 -0.21 14.56
N ALA A 159 0.47 -0.46 14.97
CA ALA A 159 0.92 -1.77 15.44
C ALA A 159 0.15 -2.23 16.68
N LYS A 160 -0.17 -1.31 17.62
CA LYS A 160 -0.99 -1.63 18.80
C LYS A 160 -2.38 -2.16 18.45
N ILE A 161 -3.05 -1.54 17.47
CA ILE A 161 -4.34 -2.02 16.96
C ILE A 161 -4.19 -3.39 16.31
N LEU A 162 -3.16 -3.58 15.49
CA LEU A 162 -2.90 -4.87 14.83
C LEU A 162 -2.60 -5.98 15.82
N MET A 163 -1.80 -5.72 16.86
CA MET A 163 -1.51 -6.68 17.92
C MET A 163 -2.77 -7.05 18.71
N ALA A 164 -3.66 -6.09 18.99
CA ALA A 164 -4.96 -6.36 19.62
C ALA A 164 -5.85 -7.24 18.73
N ALA A 165 -5.76 -7.09 17.40
CA ALA A 165 -6.44 -7.93 16.42
C ALA A 165 -5.74 -9.28 16.13
N GLY A 166 -4.66 -9.62 16.85
CA GLY A 166 -3.96 -10.90 16.76
C GLY A 166 -2.82 -10.97 15.73
N TYR A 167 -2.40 -9.85 15.14
CA TYR A 167 -1.24 -9.82 14.25
C TYR A 167 0.07 -9.72 15.05
N GLU A 168 1.07 -10.51 14.67
CA GLU A 168 2.40 -10.39 15.24
C GLU A 168 3.15 -9.20 14.61
N CYS A 169 3.60 -8.27 15.47
CA CYS A 169 4.35 -7.10 15.05
C CYS A 169 5.74 -7.09 15.71
N GLU A 170 6.80 -7.02 14.91
CA GLU A 170 8.19 -6.94 15.35
C GLU A 170 8.61 -5.47 15.47
N CYS A 171 9.16 -5.07 16.62
CA CYS A 171 9.70 -3.73 16.78
C CYS A 171 10.95 -3.54 15.90
N ARG A 172 10.90 -2.59 14.96
CA ARG A 172 12.06 -2.20 14.14
C ARG A 172 13.01 -1.28 14.93
N GLY A 173 12.48 -0.55 15.91
CA GLY A 173 13.18 0.49 16.65
C GLY A 173 12.94 1.89 16.09
N MET A 174 13.84 2.82 16.45
CA MET A 174 13.77 4.23 16.08
C MET A 174 14.10 4.43 14.61
N THR A 175 13.16 4.98 13.85
CA THR A 175 13.33 5.35 12.46
C THR A 175 13.12 6.85 12.29
N TYR A 176 14.07 7.53 11.64
CA TYR A 176 13.94 8.96 11.36
C TYR A 176 12.89 9.20 10.27
N VAL A 177 11.87 9.97 10.61
CA VAL A 177 10.76 10.35 9.72
C VAL A 177 10.79 11.86 9.52
N LYS A 178 11.05 12.30 8.28
CA LYS A 178 11.11 13.73 7.92
C LYS A 178 9.82 14.44 8.35
N GLY A 179 9.95 15.48 9.18
CA GLY A 179 8.84 16.26 9.72
C GLY A 179 8.23 15.71 11.02
N LYS A 180 8.67 14.53 11.49
CA LYS A 180 8.25 13.93 12.77
C LYS A 180 9.41 13.64 13.73
N GLY A 181 10.65 13.62 13.24
CA GLY A 181 11.80 13.20 14.03
C GLY A 181 11.87 11.68 14.11
N ASN A 182 12.43 11.16 15.20
CA ASN A 182 12.54 9.70 15.40
C ASN A 182 11.20 9.14 15.91
N LEU A 183 10.66 8.16 15.19
CA LEU A 183 9.48 7.42 15.58
C LEU A 183 9.84 5.96 15.80
N VAL A 184 9.26 5.34 16.83
CA VAL A 184 9.29 3.88 16.96
C VAL A 184 8.39 3.30 15.88
N THR A 185 8.93 2.35 15.14
CA THR A 185 8.27 1.70 13.99
C THR A 185 8.28 0.20 14.16
N TYR A 186 7.35 -0.46 13.49
CA TYR A 186 7.15 -1.90 13.59
C TYR A 186 7.03 -2.51 12.20
N PHE A 187 7.46 -3.77 12.07
CA PHE A 187 7.13 -4.61 10.94
C PHE A 187 6.00 -5.57 11.32
N VAL A 188 4.98 -5.63 10.48
CA VAL A 188 3.93 -6.66 10.62
C VAL A 188 4.49 -7.94 10.00
N LYS A 189 4.46 -9.05 10.75
CA LYS A 189 4.95 -10.33 10.24
C LYS A 189 4.06 -10.87 9.13
N THR A 190 4.69 -11.32 8.05
CA THR A 190 4.00 -11.94 6.93
C THR A 190 4.69 -13.24 6.52
N GLN A 191 3.98 -14.10 5.77
CA GLN A 191 4.57 -15.31 5.16
C GLN A 191 5.63 -15.02 4.07
N PHE A 192 5.86 -13.75 3.74
CA PHE A 192 6.87 -13.31 2.76
C PHE A 192 8.15 -12.81 3.45
N ASP A 193 8.15 -12.72 4.78
CA ASP A 193 9.31 -12.32 5.55
C ASP A 193 10.43 -13.36 5.38
N GLY A 194 11.64 -12.91 5.03
CA GLY A 194 12.78 -13.81 4.85
C GLY A 194 12.81 -14.61 3.54
N LYS A 195 11.81 -14.50 2.67
CA LYS A 195 11.93 -15.02 1.30
C LYS A 195 13.06 -14.28 0.56
N LEU A 196 13.98 -15.06 -0.01
CA LEU A 196 15.09 -14.60 -0.86
C LEU A 196 14.60 -14.38 -2.29
#